data_AF-A0A7C3SWG2-F1
#
_entry.id   AF-A0A7C3SWG2-F1
#
_cell.length_a   1.000
_cell.length_b   1.000
_cell.length_c   1.000
_cell.angle_alpha   90.00
_cell.angle_beta   90.00
_cell.angle_gamma   90.00
#
_symmetry.space_group_name_H-M   'P 1'
#
loop_
_entity.id
_entity.type
_entity.pdbx_description
1 polymer ?
#
loop_
_entity_poly.entity_id
_entity_poly.type
_entity_poly.pdbx_seq_one_letter_code
_entity_poly.pdbx_strand_id
1 'polypeptide(L)'
;MDLSGLKWPLIILIIVVIGWLGSSGGVNYMVNNFTKATPGVDAQRDKIDEAGLTRVAGYLMMLLRWERSKDVLETVINRYGNTGANYWYNMYRLAKCYEKLGRYQDAYNILRDLAQLNAHQMDDRVPEFDNLNLRANKLKEVHNLQ
;
A
#
# COMPACT_ATOMS: atom_id res chain seq x y z
N MET A 1 3.22 -18.17 40.99
CA MET A 1 2.51 -16.89 40.74
C MET A 1 1.48 -17.15 39.66
N ASP A 2 0.21 -17.00 40.00
CA ASP A 2 -0.89 -17.23 39.06
C ASP A 2 -0.96 -16.03 38.09
N LEU A 3 -0.53 -16.24 36.84
CA LEU A 3 -0.52 -15.20 35.80
C LEU A 3 -1.92 -14.84 35.29
N SER A 4 -2.97 -15.47 35.82
CA SER A 4 -4.38 -15.27 35.44
C SER A 4 -4.83 -13.80 35.55
N GLY A 5 -4.36 -13.06 36.56
CA GLY A 5 -4.68 -11.63 36.74
C GLY A 5 -3.93 -10.67 35.81
N LEU A 6 -2.75 -11.03 35.29
CA LEU A 6 -1.93 -10.17 34.42
C LEU A 6 -2.34 -10.26 32.94
N LYS A 7 -3.03 -11.34 32.54
CA LYS A 7 -3.47 -11.56 31.15
C LYS A 7 -4.41 -10.46 30.66
N TRP A 8 -5.38 -10.06 31.48
CA TRP A 8 -6.38 -9.06 31.09
C TRP A 8 -5.77 -7.66 30.89
N PRO A 9 -4.98 -7.10 31.83
CA PRO A 9 -4.25 -5.85 31.60
C PRO A 9 -3.34 -5.89 30.37
N LEU A 10 -2.65 -7.01 30.12
CA LEU A 10 -1.79 -7.17 28.95
C LEU A 10 -2.60 -7.15 27.64
N ILE A 11 -3.73 -7.87 27.59
CA ILE A 11 -4.63 -7.87 26.43
C ILE A 11 -5.18 -6.47 26.18
N ILE A 12 -5.61 -5.76 27.23
CA ILE A 12 -6.11 -4.38 27.12
C ILE A 12 -5.02 -3.48 26.56
N LEU A 13 -3.80 -3.58 27.08
CA LEU A 13 -2.66 -2.80 26.59
C LEU A 13 -2.37 -3.08 25.12
N ILE A 14 -2.40 -4.34 24.69
CA ILE A 14 -2.23 -4.71 23.27
C ILE A 14 -3.32 -4.07 22.40
N ILE A 15 -4.59 -4.13 22.82
CA ILE A 15 -5.70 -3.53 22.08
C ILE A 15 -5.54 -2.01 21.98
N VAL A 16 -5.15 -1.34 23.06
CA VAL A 16 -4.90 0.11 23.07
C VAL A 16 -3.77 0.47 22.11
N VAL A 17 -2.67 -0.30 22.10
CA VAL A 17 -1.56 -0.09 21.16
C VAL A 17 -2.00 -0.29 19.71
N ILE A 18 -2.77 -1.34 19.41
CA ILE A 18 -3.31 -1.58 18.07
C ILE A 18 -4.23 -0.43 17.64
N GLY A 19 -5.11 0.03 18.54
CA GLY A 19 -5.97 1.19 18.31
C GLY A 19 -5.17 2.47 18.03
N TRP A 20 -4.10 2.69 18.81
CA TRP A 20 -3.20 3.82 18.61
C TRP A 20 -2.42 3.74 17.29
N LEU A 21 -1.99 2.55 16.85
CA LEU A 21 -1.39 2.35 15.52
C LEU A 21 -2.36 2.67 14.37
N GLY A 22 -3.67 2.65 14.62
CA GLY A 22 -4.72 3.16 13.73
C GLY A 22 -4.87 4.69 13.68
N SER A 23 -4.27 5.41 14.62
CA SER A 23 -4.29 6.88 14.65
C SER A 23 -3.26 7.50 13.71
N SER A 24 -3.37 8.80 13.44
CA SER A 24 -2.38 9.55 12.66
C SER A 24 -0.97 9.46 13.27
N GLY A 25 -0.86 9.52 14.60
CA GLY A 25 0.42 9.42 15.31
C GLY A 25 1.08 8.05 15.15
N GLY A 26 0.30 6.98 15.31
CA GLY A 26 0.80 5.61 15.16
C GLY A 26 1.21 5.27 13.73
N VAL A 27 0.44 5.73 12.73
CA VAL A 27 0.82 5.58 11.32
C VAL A 27 2.11 6.33 11.01
N ASN A 28 2.26 7.57 11.48
CA ASN A 28 3.49 8.34 11.28
C ASN A 28 4.70 7.66 11.91
N TYR A 29 4.55 7.13 13.12
CA TYR A 29 5.59 6.36 13.78
C TYR A 29 6.02 5.14 12.94
N MET A 30 5.06 4.35 12.43
CA MET A 30 5.37 3.19 11.58
C MET A 30 6.08 3.59 10.30
N VAL A 31 5.56 4.60 9.58
CA VAL A 31 6.18 5.08 8.33
C VAL A 31 7.60 5.55 8.60
N ASN A 32 7.81 6.37 9.63
CA ASN A 32 9.15 6.86 10.00
C ASN A 32 10.11 5.73 10.39
N ASN A 33 9.62 4.69 11.07
CA ASN A 33 10.43 3.54 11.42
C ASN A 33 10.88 2.75 10.18
N PHE A 34 9.99 2.56 9.20
CA PHE A 34 10.30 1.88 7.94
C PHE A 34 11.05 2.75 6.92
N THR A 35 11.14 4.07 7.13
CA THR A 35 11.91 4.98 6.26
C THR A 35 13.24 5.42 6.87
N LYS A 36 13.59 4.92 8.07
CA LYS A 36 14.79 5.32 8.80
C LYS A 36 16.09 4.83 8.16
N ALA A 37 16.11 3.61 7.61
CA ALA A 37 17.29 3.01 7.01
C ALA A 37 17.51 3.50 5.57
N THR A 38 18.72 3.83 5.16
CA THR A 38 18.99 4.27 3.78
C THR A 38 18.79 3.10 2.80
N PRO A 39 17.99 3.27 1.72
CA PRO A 39 17.78 2.22 0.71
C PRO A 39 19.09 1.77 0.06
N GLY A 40 19.22 0.48 -0.23
CA GLY A 40 20.34 -0.12 -0.94
C GLY A 40 21.55 -0.44 -0.07
N VAL A 41 21.52 -0.12 1.23
CA VAL A 41 22.62 -0.44 2.17
C VAL A 41 22.50 -1.86 2.71
N ASP A 42 21.28 -2.29 3.05
CA ASP A 42 21.00 -3.63 3.56
C ASP A 42 19.76 -4.20 2.87
N ALA A 43 20.01 -5.15 1.95
CA ALA A 43 18.96 -5.77 1.15
C ALA A 43 17.93 -6.56 1.99
N GLN A 44 18.30 -7.10 3.16
CA GLN A 44 17.32 -7.74 4.05
C GLN A 44 16.45 -6.70 4.73
N ARG A 45 17.07 -5.61 5.19
CA ARG A 45 16.34 -4.51 5.82
C ARG A 45 15.39 -3.83 4.83
N ASP A 46 15.84 -3.58 3.62
CA ASP A 46 15.02 -2.98 2.54
C ASP A 46 13.77 -3.80 2.26
N LYS A 47 13.89 -5.13 2.19
CA LYS A 47 12.73 -6.03 2.03
C LYS A 47 11.74 -5.92 3.19
N ILE A 48 12.25 -5.82 4.42
CA ILE A 48 11.40 -5.69 5.62
C ILE A 48 10.69 -4.33 5.61
N ASP A 49 11.43 -3.26 5.33
CA ASP A 49 10.92 -1.89 5.32
C ASP A 49 9.92 -1.67 4.19
N GLU A 50 10.20 -2.18 2.98
CA GLU A 50 9.27 -2.19 1.85
C GLU A 50 7.97 -2.92 2.19
N ALA A 51 8.07 -4.13 2.73
CA ALA A 51 6.92 -4.92 3.12
C ALA A 51 6.15 -4.26 4.27
N GLY A 52 6.84 -3.58 5.19
CA GLY A 52 6.25 -2.78 6.27
C GLY A 52 5.39 -1.65 5.74
N LEU A 53 5.96 -0.80 4.87
CA LEU A 53 5.24 0.30 4.22
C LEU A 53 4.04 -0.20 3.40
N THR A 54 4.23 -1.29 2.64
CA THR A 54 3.18 -1.93 1.85
C THR A 54 2.00 -2.34 2.73
N ARG A 55 2.26 -2.94 3.90
CA ARG A 55 1.23 -3.33 4.88
C ARG A 55 0.55 -2.13 5.52
N VAL A 56 1.31 -1.10 5.90
CA VAL A 56 0.76 0.14 6.46
C VAL A 56 -0.21 0.79 5.48
N ALA A 57 0.17 0.92 4.20
CA ALA A 57 -0.74 1.39 3.18
C ALA A 57 -2.00 0.51 3.08
N GLY A 58 -1.85 -0.82 3.18
CA GLY A 58 -2.98 -1.75 3.02
C GLY A 58 -4.01 -1.57 4.12
N TYR A 59 -3.51 -1.41 5.34
CA TYR A 59 -4.32 -1.08 6.49
C TYR A 59 -5.01 0.28 6.35
N LEU A 60 -4.32 1.30 5.86
CA LEU A 60 -4.92 2.62 5.59
C LEU A 60 -6.07 2.55 4.57
N MET A 61 -5.94 1.70 3.54
CA MET A 61 -7.03 1.44 2.58
C MET A 61 -8.24 0.77 3.25
N MET A 62 -8.03 -0.16 4.19
CA MET A 62 -9.11 -0.77 4.97
C MET A 62 -9.84 0.25 5.84
N LEU A 63 -9.11 1.24 6.36
CA LEU A 63 -9.67 2.37 7.11
C LEU A 63 -10.25 3.49 6.22
N LEU A 64 -10.32 3.28 4.89
CA LEU A 64 -10.77 4.27 3.91
C LEU A 64 -9.95 5.59 3.91
N ARG A 65 -8.74 5.57 4.47
CA ARG A 65 -7.82 6.71 4.50
C ARG A 65 -7.03 6.78 3.19
N TRP A 66 -7.72 7.01 2.08
CA TRP A 66 -7.18 6.89 0.72
C TRP A 66 -5.99 7.80 0.45
N GLU A 67 -6.07 9.07 0.87
CA GLU A 67 -4.98 10.06 0.70
C GLU A 67 -3.70 9.60 1.41
N ARG A 68 -3.84 9.16 2.67
CA ARG A 68 -2.70 8.70 3.45
C ARG A 68 -2.11 7.41 2.88
N SER A 69 -2.96 6.50 2.40
CA SER A 69 -2.49 5.29 1.73
C SER A 69 -1.71 5.64 0.46
N LYS A 70 -2.21 6.59 -0.35
CA LYS A 70 -1.53 7.08 -1.55
C LYS A 70 -0.13 7.59 -1.20
N ASP A 71 0.01 8.45 -0.18
CA ASP A 71 1.31 9.00 0.23
C ASP A 71 2.31 7.90 0.61
N VAL A 72 1.86 6.88 1.35
CA VAL A 72 2.72 5.75 1.76
C VAL A 72 3.09 4.88 0.57
N LEU A 73 2.16 4.66 -0.38
CA LEU A 73 2.42 3.92 -1.62
C LEU A 73 3.42 4.66 -2.52
N GLU A 74 3.24 5.95 -2.73
CA GLU A 74 4.19 6.81 -3.46
C GLU A 74 5.57 6.79 -2.78
N THR A 75 5.61 6.83 -1.44
CA THR A 75 6.87 6.73 -0.68
C THR A 75 7.60 5.41 -0.95
N VAL A 76 6.93 4.26 -0.86
CA VAL A 76 7.58 2.96 -1.08
C VAL A 76 7.98 2.76 -2.54
N ILE A 77 7.14 3.21 -3.49
CA ILE A 77 7.41 3.16 -4.93
C ILE A 77 8.65 4.01 -5.28
N ASN A 78 8.72 5.24 -4.78
CA ASN A 78 9.87 6.13 -5.03
C ASN A 78 11.15 5.62 -4.39
N ARG A 79 11.04 4.88 -3.27
CA ARG A 79 12.19 4.41 -2.50
C ARG A 79 12.88 3.19 -3.11
N TYR A 80 12.09 2.23 -3.61
CA TYR A 80 12.62 0.95 -4.11
C TYR A 80 12.43 0.75 -5.62
N GLY A 81 11.60 1.57 -6.27
CA GLY A 81 11.31 1.46 -7.70
C GLY A 81 10.83 0.08 -8.11
N ASN A 82 11.03 -0.25 -9.38
CA ASN A 82 10.68 -1.56 -9.96
C ASN A 82 11.50 -2.74 -9.43
N THR A 83 12.51 -2.49 -8.61
CA THR A 83 13.29 -3.54 -7.93
C THR A 83 12.65 -4.02 -6.63
N GLY A 84 11.67 -3.27 -6.11
CA GLY A 84 10.92 -3.64 -4.92
C GLY A 84 10.06 -4.89 -5.14
N ALA A 85 10.08 -5.80 -4.16
CA ALA A 85 9.34 -7.07 -4.22
C ALA A 85 7.81 -6.90 -4.26
N ASN A 86 7.29 -5.72 -3.90
CA ASN A 86 5.86 -5.40 -3.94
C ASN A 86 5.55 -4.28 -4.93
N TYR A 87 6.47 -3.90 -5.82
CA TYR A 87 6.31 -2.76 -6.71
C TYR A 87 5.01 -2.83 -7.54
N TRP A 88 4.79 -3.94 -8.27
CA TRP A 88 3.64 -4.11 -9.14
C TRP A 88 2.31 -4.10 -8.38
N TYR A 89 2.26 -4.80 -7.25
CA TYR A 89 1.11 -4.77 -6.37
C TYR A 89 0.86 -3.38 -5.76
N ASN A 90 1.91 -2.63 -5.42
CA ASN A 90 1.81 -1.27 -4.91
C ASN A 90 1.31 -0.29 -5.97
N MET A 91 1.76 -0.41 -7.21
CA MET A 91 1.21 0.35 -8.36
C MET A 91 -0.28 0.07 -8.53
N TYR A 92 -0.68 -1.20 -8.53
CA TYR A 92 -2.10 -1.57 -8.64
C TYR A 92 -2.96 -0.97 -7.51
N ARG A 93 -2.43 -0.99 -6.27
CA ARG A 93 -3.10 -0.40 -5.12
C ARG A 93 -3.12 1.13 -5.17
N LEU A 94 -2.11 1.75 -5.74
CA LEU A 94 -2.05 3.19 -5.96
C LEU A 94 -3.12 3.64 -6.96
N ALA A 95 -3.34 2.88 -8.05
CA ALA A 95 -4.46 3.13 -8.97
C ALA A 95 -5.81 3.12 -8.23
N LYS A 96 -6.03 2.14 -7.34
CA LYS A 96 -7.24 2.09 -6.52
C LYS A 96 -7.37 3.30 -5.58
N CYS A 97 -6.27 3.78 -5.00
CA CYS A 97 -6.28 5.01 -4.22
C CYS A 97 -6.68 6.21 -5.09
N TYR A 98 -6.11 6.35 -6.29
CA TYR A 98 -6.47 7.44 -7.21
C TYR A 98 -7.93 7.40 -7.64
N GLU A 99 -8.49 6.22 -7.94
CA GLU A 99 -9.93 6.07 -8.21
C GLU A 99 -10.79 6.61 -7.06
N LYS A 100 -10.42 6.29 -5.82
CA LYS A 100 -11.18 6.71 -4.63
C LYS A 100 -11.02 8.18 -4.30
N LEU A 101 -9.98 8.82 -4.81
CA LEU A 101 -9.71 10.26 -4.67
C LEU A 101 -10.24 11.07 -5.85
N GLY A 102 -10.91 10.44 -6.83
CA GLY A 102 -11.41 11.11 -8.03
C GLY A 102 -10.32 11.47 -9.05
N ARG A 103 -9.08 11.00 -8.85
CA ARG A 103 -7.95 11.18 -9.76
C ARG A 103 -7.98 10.12 -10.88
N TYR A 104 -9.03 10.15 -11.69
CA TYR A 104 -9.33 9.07 -12.63
C TYR A 104 -8.30 8.93 -13.75
N GLN A 105 -7.70 10.04 -14.22
CA GLN A 105 -6.63 9.97 -15.24
C GLN A 105 -5.40 9.22 -14.71
N ASP A 106 -4.96 9.51 -13.48
CA ASP A 106 -3.80 8.84 -12.89
C ASP A 106 -4.07 7.34 -12.67
N ALA A 107 -5.27 7.00 -12.21
CA ALA A 107 -5.68 5.61 -12.09
C ALA A 107 -5.70 4.89 -13.45
N TYR A 108 -6.27 5.53 -14.47
CA TYR A 108 -6.31 4.99 -15.84
C TYR A 108 -4.89 4.74 -16.37
N ASN A 109 -3.99 5.71 -16.23
CA ASN A 109 -2.60 5.58 -16.69
C ASN A 109 -1.92 4.37 -16.04
N ILE A 110 -2.02 4.23 -14.72
CA ILE A 110 -1.42 3.09 -14.02
C ILE A 110 -2.03 1.76 -14.49
N LEU A 111 -3.36 1.67 -14.62
CA LEU A 111 -4.00 0.41 -15.07
C LEU A 111 -3.56 0.03 -16.49
N ARG A 112 -3.39 1.02 -17.38
CA ARG A 112 -2.88 0.81 -18.73
C ARG A 112 -1.44 0.35 -18.74
N ASP A 113 -0.58 0.97 -17.93
CA ASP A 113 0.83 0.59 -17.82
C ASP A 113 0.97 -0.84 -17.30
N LEU A 114 0.22 -1.19 -16.24
CA LEU A 114 0.20 -2.55 -15.68
C LEU A 114 -0.29 -3.59 -16.69
N ALA A 115 -1.29 -3.25 -17.50
CA ALA A 115 -1.78 -4.13 -18.56
C ALA A 115 -0.73 -4.31 -19.67
N GLN A 116 -0.14 -3.22 -20.16
CA GLN A 116 0.86 -3.26 -21.24
C GLN A 116 2.11 -4.06 -20.85
N LEU A 117 2.51 -3.97 -19.58
CA LEU A 117 3.67 -4.70 -19.04
C LEU A 117 3.34 -6.15 -18.64
N ASN A 118 2.07 -6.56 -18.76
CA ASN A 118 1.58 -7.85 -18.29
C ASN A 118 2.00 -8.13 -16.83
N ALA A 119 1.77 -7.15 -15.95
CA ALA A 119 2.27 -7.15 -14.58
C ALA A 119 1.79 -8.36 -13.75
N HIS A 120 0.69 -9.03 -14.15
CA HIS A 120 0.24 -10.28 -13.53
C HIS A 120 1.32 -11.38 -13.57
N GLN A 121 2.12 -11.45 -14.64
CA GLN A 121 3.22 -12.42 -14.74
C GLN A 121 4.36 -12.14 -13.76
N MET A 122 4.50 -10.89 -13.32
CA MET A 122 5.52 -10.47 -12.36
C MET A 122 5.00 -10.55 -10.92
N ASP A 123 3.70 -10.37 -10.72
CA ASP A 123 3.02 -10.40 -9.43
C ASP A 123 1.56 -10.83 -9.60
N ASP A 124 1.24 -12.05 -9.18
CA ASP A 124 -0.07 -12.70 -9.34
C ASP A 124 -1.21 -11.99 -8.59
N ARG A 125 -0.87 -11.10 -7.64
CA ARG A 125 -1.84 -10.27 -6.92
C ARG A 125 -2.36 -9.11 -7.77
N VAL A 126 -1.66 -8.75 -8.85
CA VAL A 126 -2.15 -7.81 -9.84
C VAL A 126 -3.14 -8.54 -10.75
N PRO A 127 -4.33 -8.01 -11.05
CA PRO A 127 -5.26 -8.68 -11.95
C PRO A 127 -4.69 -8.92 -13.36
N GLU A 128 -5.23 -9.93 -14.03
CA GLU A 128 -4.93 -10.27 -15.42
C GLU A 128 -5.20 -9.11 -16.40
N PHE A 129 -4.54 -9.16 -17.56
CA PHE A 129 -4.62 -8.17 -18.63
C PHE A 129 -6.07 -7.75 -18.96
N ASP A 130 -6.96 -8.72 -19.16
CA ASP A 130 -8.35 -8.45 -19.53
C ASP A 130 -9.10 -7.66 -18.44
N ASN A 131 -8.85 -7.97 -17.17
CA ASN A 131 -9.47 -7.26 -16.05
C ASN A 131 -8.94 -5.82 -15.95
N LEU A 132 -7.63 -5.64 -16.08
CA LEU A 132 -7.02 -4.31 -16.04
C LEU A 132 -7.55 -3.43 -17.17
N ASN A 133 -7.64 -3.95 -18.40
CA ASN A 133 -8.16 -3.21 -19.55
C ASN A 133 -9.65 -2.91 -19.42
N LEU A 134 -10.46 -3.86 -18.94
CA LEU A 134 -11.87 -3.60 -18.69
C LEU A 134 -12.05 -2.43 -17.71
N ARG A 135 -11.26 -2.42 -16.63
CA ARG A 135 -11.30 -1.34 -15.64
C ARG A 135 -10.81 0.00 -16.22
N ALA A 136 -9.70 -0.01 -16.95
CA ALA A 136 -9.17 1.19 -17.59
C ALA A 136 -10.14 1.78 -18.62
N ASN A 137 -10.71 0.96 -19.50
CA ASN A 137 -11.68 1.40 -20.50
C ASN A 137 -12.94 1.96 -19.84
N LYS A 138 -13.44 1.31 -18.78
CA LYS A 138 -14.56 1.83 -18.00
C LYS A 138 -14.26 3.22 -17.41
N LEU A 139 -13.08 3.42 -16.83
CA LEU A 139 -12.69 4.75 -16.33
C LEU A 139 -12.65 5.77 -17.46
N LYS A 140 -12.07 5.39 -18.62
CA LYS A 140 -11.97 6.25 -19.79
C LYS A 140 -13.33 6.68 -20.31
N GLU A 141 -14.25 5.74 -20.49
CA GLU A 141 -15.59 5.99 -21.02
C GLU A 141 -16.45 6.81 -20.04
N VAL A 142 -16.49 6.40 -18.76
CA VAL A 142 -17.35 7.04 -17.75
C VAL A 142 -16.89 8.47 -17.43
N HIS A 143 -15.58 8.72 -17.46
CA HIS A 143 -15.00 10.01 -17.08
C HIS A 143 -14.48 10.83 -18.28
N ASN A 144 -14.70 10.38 -19.52
CA ASN A 144 -14.22 11.01 -20.75
C ASN A 144 -12.72 11.33 -20.73
N LEU A 145 -11.91 10.37 -20.28
CA LEU A 145 -10.47 10.53 -20.13
C LEU A 145 -9.75 10.50 -21.50
N GLN A 146 -8.57 11.12 -21.55
CA GLN A 146 -7.72 11.13 -22.76
C GLN A 146 -6.92 9.82 -22.86
#